data_AF-A0A971VCL4-F1
#
_entry.id   AF-A0A971VCL4-F1
#
_cell.length_a   1.000
_cell.length_b   1.000
_cell.length_c   1.000
_cell.angle_alpha   90.00
_cell.angle_beta   90.00
_cell.angle_gamma   90.00
#
_symmetry.space_group_name_H-M   'P 1'
#
loop_
_entity.id
_entity.type
_entity.pdbx_description
1 polymer ?
#
loop_
_entity_poly.entity_id
_entity_poly.type
_entity_poly.pdbx_seq_one_letter_code
_entity_poly.pdbx_strand_id
1 'polypeptide(L)'
;MKKTLLLYLAITHLVFSIGAAEITITEAAGWLESAYLIWEPLADADSYNVYYSGEGEVNKKIDDYLIRDYGSYFRADIPGIKPGSYSIKVAAVVEGTESATAQTGSLTVSAFDRSGFAFANGRVPGAYKADGRPKDGAVILYITEANKNIVSMNVTGANSNPCVGLQEILDGFKKGNDVRPLIVRFVGQITDFSYMLNGDIVIENKNNANSYITLEGVGNDAVTDGWGIRIKNAANIEIRNIATMNCDSGEGDNIGLQQNNDHVWVHHCDFFYGHAGSDGDQAKGDGALDVKGSRYITLSYNHFWDTGKSNLLGLGESLSDPRLYITYHHNWYDHSDSRHPRVRYYSTHVYNNFYDGIAKYGVGATEGASVFAEGNYFRKCKYPMLISLQGSDISGGGGGTFSGEDGGIIKAFNNHIEGAQRFVPYGDAGFANSNTQFDAYVV
;
A
#
# COMPACT_ATOMS: atom_id res chain seq x y z
N MET A 1 -87.19 12.01 -44.61
CA MET A 1 -85.75 12.29 -44.41
C MET A 1 -85.27 11.58 -43.13
N LYS A 2 -84.64 10.42 -43.25
CA LYS A 2 -83.88 9.79 -42.14
C LYS A 2 -82.41 10.03 -42.42
N LYS A 3 -81.73 10.79 -41.56
CA LYS A 3 -80.30 11.09 -41.66
C LYS A 3 -79.51 10.05 -40.86
N THR A 4 -78.68 9.29 -41.55
CA THR A 4 -77.72 8.36 -40.97
C THR A 4 -76.48 9.16 -40.53
N LEU A 5 -76.13 9.07 -39.25
CA LEU A 5 -74.94 9.72 -38.68
C LEU A 5 -73.79 8.70 -38.70
N LEU A 6 -72.78 8.92 -39.56
CA LEU A 6 -71.53 8.16 -39.52
C LEU A 6 -70.62 8.75 -38.45
N LEU A 7 -70.22 7.92 -37.48
CA LEU A 7 -69.21 8.25 -36.48
C LEU A 7 -67.85 7.78 -36.99
N TYR A 8 -66.94 8.72 -37.27
CA TYR A 8 -65.55 8.41 -37.58
C TYR A 8 -64.75 8.28 -36.28
N LEU A 9 -64.22 7.08 -36.02
CA LEU A 9 -63.30 6.81 -34.92
C LEU A 9 -61.87 7.12 -35.40
N ALA A 10 -61.27 8.19 -34.89
CA ALA A 10 -59.86 8.51 -35.15
C ALA A 10 -58.97 7.76 -34.15
N ILE A 11 -58.16 6.82 -34.64
CA ILE A 11 -57.16 6.10 -33.84
C ILE A 11 -55.84 6.88 -33.94
N THR A 12 -55.51 7.65 -32.91
CA THR A 12 -54.20 8.27 -32.74
C THR A 12 -53.17 7.22 -32.32
N HIS A 13 -52.21 6.91 -33.20
CA HIS A 13 -51.05 6.09 -32.85
C HIS A 13 -50.07 6.97 -32.06
N LEU A 14 -49.92 6.68 -30.77
CA LEU A 14 -48.87 7.25 -29.94
C LEU A 14 -47.57 6.49 -30.26
N VAL A 15 -46.66 7.12 -30.98
CA VAL A 15 -45.31 6.57 -31.21
C VAL A 15 -44.45 6.97 -30.02
N PHE A 16 -44.15 6.01 -29.13
CA PHE A 16 -43.11 6.19 -28.12
C PHE A 16 -41.74 6.04 -28.81
N SER A 17 -40.93 7.10 -28.88
CA SER A 17 -39.51 6.93 -29.16
C SER A 17 -38.86 6.37 -27.89
N ILE A 18 -38.59 5.07 -27.87
CA ILE A 18 -37.69 4.49 -26.88
C ILE A 18 -36.30 5.01 -27.25
N GLY A 19 -35.76 5.95 -26.48
CA GLY A 19 -34.37 6.36 -26.64
C GLY A 19 -33.47 5.15 -26.49
N ALA A 20 -32.40 5.08 -27.28
CA ALA A 20 -31.40 4.03 -27.09
C ALA A 20 -30.87 4.10 -25.65
N ALA A 21 -30.74 2.96 -25.00
CA ALA A 21 -30.08 2.85 -23.71
C ALA A 21 -28.66 3.43 -23.81
N GLU A 22 -28.33 4.40 -22.97
CA GLU A 22 -27.00 5.04 -22.92
C GLU A 22 -26.30 4.66 -21.61
N ILE A 23 -24.97 4.51 -21.66
CA ILE A 23 -24.16 4.31 -20.45
C ILE A 23 -23.82 5.67 -19.86
N THR A 24 -24.22 5.90 -18.60
CA THR A 24 -23.89 7.12 -17.86
C THR A 24 -22.60 6.93 -17.07
N ILE A 25 -21.50 7.54 -17.53
CA ILE A 25 -20.26 7.65 -16.73
C ILE A 25 -20.45 8.74 -15.68
N THR A 26 -20.35 8.38 -14.41
CA THR A 26 -20.56 9.30 -13.28
C THR A 26 -19.25 9.87 -12.76
N GLU A 27 -18.14 9.14 -12.91
CA GLU A 27 -16.83 9.57 -12.47
C GLU A 27 -15.74 8.95 -13.36
N ALA A 28 -14.67 9.69 -13.61
CA ALA A 28 -13.45 9.17 -14.21
C ALA A 28 -12.26 10.05 -13.89
N ALA A 29 -11.12 9.44 -13.56
CA ALA A 29 -9.88 10.17 -13.31
C ALA A 29 -8.65 9.33 -13.66
N GLY A 30 -7.57 10.02 -14.01
CA GLY A 30 -6.23 9.44 -14.00
C GLY A 30 -5.58 9.68 -12.64
N TRP A 31 -4.68 8.78 -12.26
CA TRP A 31 -3.96 8.81 -10.99
C TRP A 31 -2.48 8.46 -11.21
N LEU A 32 -1.81 7.92 -10.20
CA LEU A 32 -0.45 7.40 -10.26
C LEU A 32 -0.46 6.05 -11.00
N GLU A 33 0.11 6.04 -12.19
CA GLU A 33 0.31 4.85 -13.06
C GLU A 33 -0.95 4.00 -13.27
N SER A 34 -2.10 4.66 -13.16
CA SER A 34 -3.43 4.06 -13.20
C SER A 34 -4.47 5.10 -13.62
N ALA A 35 -5.62 4.61 -14.07
CA ALA A 35 -6.82 5.40 -14.30
C ALA A 35 -8.05 4.56 -13.97
N TYR A 36 -9.18 5.20 -13.68
CA TYR A 36 -10.44 4.51 -13.42
C TYR A 36 -11.64 5.27 -14.01
N LEU A 37 -12.77 4.56 -14.07
CA LEU A 37 -14.08 5.15 -14.31
C LEU A 37 -15.16 4.40 -13.52
N ILE A 38 -16.24 5.11 -13.23
CA ILE A 38 -17.46 4.63 -12.57
C ILE A 38 -18.65 4.96 -13.46
N TRP A 39 -19.59 4.02 -13.59
CA TRP A 39 -20.81 4.21 -14.39
C TRP A 39 -22.03 3.54 -13.75
N GLU A 40 -23.21 3.98 -14.17
CA GLU A 40 -24.48 3.40 -13.75
C GLU A 40 -24.74 2.06 -14.46
N PRO A 41 -25.30 1.04 -13.79
CA PRO A 41 -25.70 -0.20 -14.43
C PRO A 41 -26.79 0.04 -15.49
N LEU A 42 -26.62 -0.57 -16.65
CA LEU A 42 -27.62 -0.65 -17.70
C LEU A 42 -28.49 -1.91 -17.52
N ALA A 43 -29.81 -1.72 -17.49
CA ALA A 43 -30.78 -2.76 -17.10
C ALA A 43 -30.69 -4.07 -17.91
N ASP A 44 -30.36 -3.97 -19.20
CA ASP A 44 -30.32 -5.14 -20.11
C ASP A 44 -28.89 -5.65 -20.38
N ALA A 45 -27.87 -5.10 -19.70
CA ALA A 45 -26.48 -5.52 -19.90
C ALA A 45 -26.14 -6.78 -19.10
N ASP A 46 -25.59 -7.80 -19.77
CA ASP A 46 -25.08 -9.02 -19.14
C ASP A 46 -23.70 -8.79 -18.49
N SER A 47 -22.88 -7.94 -19.10
CA SER A 47 -21.54 -7.57 -18.66
C SER A 47 -21.06 -6.31 -19.37
N TYR A 48 -19.81 -5.90 -19.12
CA TYR A 48 -19.18 -4.77 -19.78
C TYR A 48 -17.79 -5.13 -20.25
N ASN A 49 -17.42 -4.57 -21.40
CA ASN A 49 -16.03 -4.51 -21.83
C ASN A 49 -15.52 -3.08 -21.62
N VAL A 50 -14.29 -2.97 -21.09
CA VAL A 50 -13.63 -1.68 -20.90
C VAL A 50 -12.32 -1.66 -21.66
N TYR A 51 -12.06 -0.53 -22.32
CA TYR A 51 -10.92 -0.30 -23.18
C TYR A 51 -10.25 1.03 -22.82
N TYR A 52 -8.93 1.09 -22.94
CA TYR A 52 -8.23 2.37 -22.90
C TYR A 52 -7.49 2.65 -24.21
N SER A 53 -7.34 3.95 -24.51
CA SER A 53 -6.49 4.45 -25.58
C SER A 53 -5.65 5.60 -25.05
N GLY A 54 -4.43 5.73 -25.54
CA GLY A 54 -3.49 6.75 -25.09
C GLY A 54 -2.06 6.21 -25.14
N GLU A 55 -1.10 7.11 -25.30
CA GLU A 55 0.31 6.75 -25.16
C GLU A 55 0.83 5.61 -26.07
N GLY A 56 0.22 5.47 -27.25
CA GLY A 56 0.53 4.44 -28.25
C GLY A 56 -0.36 3.20 -28.19
N GLU A 57 -1.18 3.06 -27.15
CA GLU A 57 -2.18 2.00 -27.04
C GLU A 57 -3.51 2.46 -27.66
N VAL A 58 -4.18 1.58 -28.40
CA VAL A 58 -5.45 1.87 -29.09
C VAL A 58 -6.46 0.80 -28.76
N ASN A 59 -7.57 1.19 -28.12
CA ASN A 59 -8.65 0.30 -27.68
C ASN A 59 -8.12 -0.99 -27.04
N LYS A 60 -7.18 -0.85 -26.10
CA LYS A 60 -6.66 -2.00 -25.36
C LYS A 60 -7.69 -2.43 -24.33
N LYS A 61 -8.24 -3.62 -24.52
CA LYS A 61 -9.20 -4.22 -23.58
C LYS A 61 -8.48 -4.53 -22.27
N ILE A 62 -9.14 -4.26 -21.14
CA ILE A 62 -8.65 -4.65 -19.81
C ILE A 62 -9.18 -6.04 -19.43
N ASP A 63 -8.55 -6.66 -18.43
CA ASP A 63 -8.99 -7.95 -17.90
C ASP A 63 -10.29 -7.80 -17.10
N ASP A 64 -11.17 -8.80 -17.19
CA ASP A 64 -12.50 -8.74 -16.58
C ASP A 64 -12.46 -8.59 -15.05
N TYR A 65 -11.42 -9.08 -14.38
CA TYR A 65 -11.21 -8.89 -12.93
C TYR A 65 -11.05 -7.43 -12.50
N LEU A 66 -10.75 -6.55 -13.45
CA LEU A 66 -10.62 -5.12 -13.21
C LEU A 66 -11.96 -4.39 -13.34
N ILE A 67 -13.03 -5.06 -13.77
CA ILE A 67 -14.39 -4.55 -13.91
C ILE A 67 -15.25 -5.12 -12.78
N ARG A 68 -15.81 -4.26 -11.93
CA ARG A 68 -16.44 -4.67 -10.67
C ARG A 68 -17.83 -4.10 -10.54
N ASP A 69 -18.75 -4.95 -10.13
CA ASP A 69 -20.16 -4.62 -9.87
C ASP A 69 -20.35 -4.36 -8.36
N TYR A 70 -20.84 -3.16 -8.03
CA TYR A 70 -21.20 -2.75 -6.67
C TYR A 70 -22.73 -2.61 -6.50
N GLY A 71 -23.51 -3.18 -7.43
CA GLY A 71 -24.96 -3.18 -7.48
C GLY A 71 -25.56 -1.86 -7.95
N SER A 72 -25.17 -0.75 -7.34
CA SER A 72 -25.65 0.60 -7.72
C SER A 72 -24.78 1.31 -8.75
N TYR A 73 -23.56 0.81 -8.96
CA TYR A 73 -22.61 1.30 -9.94
C TYR A 73 -21.63 0.19 -10.31
N PHE A 74 -21.01 0.35 -11.46
CA PHE A 74 -19.82 -0.41 -11.83
C PHE A 74 -18.59 0.48 -11.75
N ARG A 75 -17.44 -0.13 -11.50
CA ARG A 75 -16.14 0.53 -11.52
C ARG A 75 -15.14 -0.31 -12.30
N ALA A 76 -14.28 0.36 -13.07
CA ALA A 76 -13.11 -0.29 -13.65
C ALA A 76 -11.82 0.49 -13.43
N ASP A 77 -10.73 -0.23 -13.15
CA ASP A 77 -9.42 0.33 -12.83
C ASP A 77 -8.35 -0.25 -13.76
N ILE A 78 -7.44 0.62 -14.20
CA ILE A 78 -6.44 0.29 -15.22
C ILE A 78 -5.03 0.51 -14.65
N PRO A 79 -4.56 -0.34 -13.74
CA PRO A 79 -3.23 -0.22 -13.15
C PRO A 79 -2.13 -0.70 -14.11
N GLY A 80 -0.95 -0.07 -14.03
CA GLY A 80 0.22 -0.47 -14.79
C GLY A 80 0.33 0.22 -16.15
N ILE A 81 -0.14 1.46 -16.24
CA ILE A 81 0.00 2.31 -17.43
C ILE A 81 0.99 3.44 -17.15
N LYS A 82 1.72 3.87 -18.18
CA LYS A 82 2.75 4.90 -18.00
C LYS A 82 2.13 6.29 -17.84
N PRO A 83 2.86 7.26 -17.26
CA PRO A 83 2.41 8.65 -17.23
C PRO A 83 2.10 9.17 -18.62
N GLY A 84 1.02 9.93 -18.75
CA GLY A 84 0.54 10.42 -20.04
C GLY A 84 -0.94 10.72 -20.06
N SER A 85 -1.51 10.74 -21.26
CA SER A 85 -2.90 11.13 -21.49
C SER A 85 -3.72 9.98 -22.08
N TYR A 86 -4.85 9.67 -21.46
CA TYR A 86 -5.66 8.50 -21.81
C TYR A 86 -7.15 8.83 -21.94
N SER A 87 -7.88 8.03 -22.71
CA SER A 87 -9.35 7.99 -22.69
C SER A 87 -9.80 6.56 -22.44
N ILE A 88 -10.86 6.38 -21.66
CA ILE A 88 -11.43 5.06 -21.35
C ILE A 88 -12.80 4.96 -22.02
N LYS A 89 -13.05 3.83 -22.68
CA LYS A 89 -14.33 3.48 -23.31
C LYS A 89 -14.92 2.27 -22.60
N VAL A 90 -16.19 2.35 -22.23
CA VAL A 90 -16.99 1.25 -21.72
C VAL A 90 -18.04 0.86 -22.75
N ALA A 91 -18.27 -0.44 -22.93
CA ALA A 91 -19.27 -1.01 -23.82
C ALA A 91 -20.09 -2.05 -23.07
N ALA A 92 -21.42 -1.89 -23.06
CA ALA A 92 -22.34 -2.88 -22.52
C ALA A 92 -22.38 -4.09 -23.46
N VAL A 93 -22.37 -5.29 -22.89
CA VAL A 93 -22.48 -6.55 -23.63
C VAL A 93 -23.85 -7.15 -23.37
N VAL A 94 -24.60 -7.41 -24.44
CA VAL A 94 -25.95 -8.01 -24.42
C VAL A 94 -25.93 -9.20 -25.37
N GLU A 95 -26.27 -10.38 -24.87
CA GLU A 95 -26.22 -11.65 -25.61
C GLU A 95 -24.85 -11.88 -26.29
N GLY A 96 -23.78 -11.51 -25.59
CA GLY A 96 -22.40 -11.63 -26.07
C GLY A 96 -21.96 -10.60 -27.11
N THR A 97 -22.79 -9.59 -27.41
CA THR A 97 -22.49 -8.54 -28.38
C THR A 97 -22.40 -7.17 -27.72
N GLU A 98 -21.39 -6.37 -28.07
CA GLU A 98 -21.31 -4.99 -27.61
C GLU A 98 -22.44 -4.14 -28.21
N SER A 99 -23.08 -3.34 -27.37
CA SER A 99 -24.23 -2.51 -27.72
C SER A 99 -23.97 -1.03 -27.38
N ALA A 100 -24.57 -0.52 -26.30
CA ALA A 100 -24.36 0.84 -25.82
C ALA A 100 -22.89 1.06 -25.44
N THR A 101 -22.35 2.22 -25.77
CA THR A 101 -20.98 2.60 -25.40
C THR A 101 -20.94 4.00 -24.83
N ALA A 102 -19.99 4.25 -23.95
CA ALA A 102 -19.63 5.60 -23.49
C ALA A 102 -18.11 5.73 -23.42
N GLN A 103 -17.62 6.96 -23.54
CA GLN A 103 -16.18 7.24 -23.51
C GLN A 103 -15.92 8.48 -22.65
N THR A 104 -14.86 8.43 -21.85
CA THR A 104 -14.39 9.56 -21.07
C THR A 104 -13.78 10.64 -21.95
N GLY A 105 -13.66 11.85 -21.40
CA GLY A 105 -12.68 12.81 -21.88
C GLY A 105 -11.23 12.33 -21.64
N SER A 106 -10.28 13.22 -21.87
CA SER A 106 -8.86 12.96 -21.62
C SER A 106 -8.55 12.95 -20.11
N LEU A 107 -7.91 11.89 -19.64
CA LEU A 107 -7.50 11.65 -18.26
C LEU A 107 -5.97 11.74 -18.16
N THR A 108 -5.46 12.45 -17.15
CA THR A 108 -4.02 12.61 -16.92
C THR A 108 -3.51 11.58 -15.92
N VAL A 109 -2.55 10.77 -16.34
CA VAL A 109 -1.86 9.78 -15.50
C VAL A 109 -0.48 10.31 -15.14
N SER A 110 -0.11 10.21 -13.86
CA SER A 110 1.16 10.66 -13.29
C SER A 110 2.04 9.49 -12.86
N ALA A 111 3.32 9.74 -12.58
CA ALA A 111 4.25 8.72 -12.09
C ALA A 111 4.20 8.61 -10.57
N PHE A 112 4.45 7.43 -10.02
CA PHE A 112 4.80 7.34 -8.60
C PHE A 112 6.14 8.02 -8.32
N ASP A 113 6.24 8.61 -7.13
CA ASP A 113 7.49 9.12 -6.55
C ASP A 113 8.42 7.97 -6.14
N ARG A 114 9.49 7.77 -6.92
CA ARG A 114 10.51 6.73 -6.71
C ARG A 114 11.75 7.29 -6.01
N SER A 115 11.57 7.90 -4.85
CA SER A 115 12.64 8.44 -4.01
C SER A 115 12.97 7.54 -2.81
N GLY A 116 14.11 7.78 -2.17
CA GLY A 116 14.59 7.00 -1.03
C GLY A 116 15.45 5.78 -1.39
N PHE A 117 15.85 5.05 -0.37
CA PHE A 117 16.90 4.05 -0.49
C PHE A 117 16.52 2.78 -1.25
N ALA A 118 15.22 2.46 -1.44
CA ALA A 118 14.80 1.33 -2.28
C ALA A 118 15.23 1.47 -3.74
N PHE A 119 15.55 2.68 -4.19
CA PHE A 119 15.97 3.00 -5.55
C PHE A 119 17.47 3.30 -5.68
N ALA A 120 18.23 3.07 -4.60
CA ALA A 120 19.66 3.25 -4.61
C ALA A 120 20.30 2.46 -5.77
N ASN A 121 21.36 3.02 -6.36
CA ASN A 121 22.08 2.43 -7.49
C ASN A 121 21.22 2.19 -8.74
N GLY A 122 20.11 2.93 -8.90
CA GLY A 122 19.22 2.83 -10.07
C GLY A 122 18.31 1.60 -10.05
N ARG A 123 18.15 0.95 -8.89
CA ARG A 123 17.23 -0.19 -8.74
C ARG A 123 15.77 0.28 -8.83
N VAL A 124 14.92 -0.56 -9.40
CA VAL A 124 13.46 -0.40 -9.36
C VAL A 124 12.86 -1.72 -8.84
N PRO A 125 12.52 -1.79 -7.53
CA PRO A 125 11.85 -2.94 -6.94
C PRO A 125 10.50 -3.24 -7.60
N GLY A 126 10.01 -4.47 -7.40
CA GLY A 126 8.73 -4.90 -7.96
C GLY A 126 8.80 -5.27 -9.43
N ALA A 127 7.73 -5.86 -9.93
CA ALA A 127 7.56 -6.36 -11.29
C ALA A 127 7.12 -5.27 -12.30
N TYR A 128 7.24 -3.99 -11.92
CA TYR A 128 7.01 -2.83 -12.77
C TYR A 128 8.31 -2.18 -13.26
N LYS A 129 8.25 -1.53 -14.41
CA LYS A 129 9.32 -0.68 -14.95
C LYS A 129 9.28 0.69 -14.28
N ALA A 130 10.35 1.47 -14.45
CA ALA A 130 10.40 2.87 -13.97
C ALA A 130 9.31 3.76 -14.58
N ASP A 131 8.80 3.39 -15.75
CA ASP A 131 7.70 4.10 -16.42
C ASP A 131 6.31 3.60 -16.01
N GLY A 132 6.21 2.68 -15.04
CA GLY A 132 4.94 2.18 -14.52
C GLY A 132 4.28 1.05 -15.29
N ARG A 133 4.83 0.61 -16.43
CA ARG A 133 4.33 -0.57 -17.14
C ARG A 133 4.88 -1.86 -16.52
N PRO A 134 4.16 -2.99 -16.59
CA PRO A 134 4.73 -4.29 -16.22
C PRO A 134 6.06 -4.55 -16.93
N LYS A 135 7.01 -5.21 -16.25
CA LYS A 135 8.24 -5.69 -16.87
C LYS A 135 7.94 -6.72 -17.97
N ASP A 136 8.86 -6.86 -18.92
CA ASP A 136 8.66 -7.76 -20.05
C ASP A 136 8.55 -9.22 -19.56
N GLY A 137 7.55 -9.93 -20.08
CA GLY A 137 7.26 -11.31 -19.64
C GLY A 137 6.66 -11.42 -18.24
N ALA A 138 6.23 -10.30 -17.63
CA ALA A 138 5.52 -10.35 -16.36
C ALA A 138 4.25 -11.19 -16.46
N VAL A 139 4.00 -11.98 -15.42
CA VAL A 139 2.76 -12.73 -15.22
C VAL A 139 1.93 -12.02 -14.17
N ILE A 140 0.64 -11.89 -14.44
CA ILE A 140 -0.31 -11.20 -13.57
C ILE A 140 -1.32 -12.22 -13.05
N LEU A 141 -1.46 -12.30 -11.73
CA LEU A 141 -2.47 -13.10 -11.05
C LEU A 141 -3.51 -12.19 -10.42
N TYR A 142 -4.78 -12.58 -10.50
CA TYR A 142 -5.88 -11.90 -9.83
C TYR A 142 -6.39 -12.77 -8.68
N ILE A 143 -6.38 -12.22 -7.48
CA ILE A 143 -6.85 -12.83 -6.25
C ILE A 143 -8.10 -12.10 -5.79
N THR A 144 -9.18 -12.87 -5.66
CA THR A 144 -10.48 -12.45 -5.15
C THR A 144 -10.83 -13.37 -3.99
N GLU A 145 -11.75 -12.97 -3.12
CA GLU A 145 -12.23 -13.85 -2.05
C GLU A 145 -12.74 -15.20 -2.59
N ALA A 146 -13.42 -15.17 -3.74
CA ALA A 146 -13.98 -16.36 -4.37
C ALA A 146 -12.93 -17.33 -4.92
N ASN A 147 -11.76 -16.84 -5.37
CA ASN A 147 -10.77 -17.65 -6.06
C ASN A 147 -9.47 -17.88 -5.28
N LYS A 148 -9.27 -17.23 -4.11
CA LYS A 148 -8.02 -17.21 -3.36
C LYS A 148 -7.40 -18.59 -3.09
N ASN A 149 -8.24 -19.62 -2.94
CA ASN A 149 -7.82 -20.99 -2.63
C ASN A 149 -7.67 -21.90 -3.86
N ILE A 150 -8.04 -21.43 -5.05
CA ILE A 150 -8.05 -22.23 -6.28
C ILE A 150 -7.27 -21.58 -7.44
N VAL A 151 -6.82 -20.33 -7.28
CA VAL A 151 -5.90 -19.69 -8.23
C VAL A 151 -4.71 -20.62 -8.49
N SER A 152 -4.30 -20.75 -9.74
CA SER A 152 -3.20 -21.66 -10.06
C SER A 152 -2.38 -21.17 -11.23
N MET A 153 -1.11 -21.57 -11.25
CA MET A 153 -0.22 -21.34 -12.38
C MET A 153 0.88 -22.40 -12.43
N ASN A 154 1.41 -22.62 -13.64
CA ASN A 154 2.65 -23.38 -13.79
C ASN A 154 3.84 -22.49 -13.43
N VAL A 155 4.68 -22.96 -12.51
CA VAL A 155 5.92 -22.30 -12.08
C VAL A 155 7.10 -23.19 -12.43
N THR A 156 8.07 -22.64 -13.17
CA THR A 156 9.24 -23.40 -13.62
C THR A 156 10.07 -23.84 -12.40
N GLY A 157 10.34 -25.15 -12.32
CA GLY A 157 11.12 -25.75 -11.23
C GLY A 157 10.39 -25.90 -9.89
N ALA A 158 9.07 -25.67 -9.85
CA ALA A 158 8.25 -26.04 -8.70
C ALA A 158 8.20 -27.57 -8.51
N ASN A 159 7.93 -28.00 -7.28
CA ASN A 159 7.84 -29.42 -6.92
C ASN A 159 6.66 -30.13 -7.61
N SER A 160 5.56 -29.40 -7.81
CA SER A 160 4.35 -29.85 -8.47
C SER A 160 3.82 -28.72 -9.35
N ASN A 161 3.16 -29.09 -10.45
CA ASN A 161 2.50 -28.15 -11.35
C ASN A 161 1.11 -28.69 -11.73
N PRO A 162 0.09 -27.83 -11.83
CA PRO A 162 0.13 -26.40 -11.45
C PRO A 162 0.27 -26.23 -9.93
N CYS A 163 0.93 -25.15 -9.50
CA CYS A 163 0.86 -24.69 -8.11
C CYS A 163 -0.54 -24.13 -7.87
N VAL A 164 -1.22 -24.52 -6.79
CA VAL A 164 -2.60 -24.11 -6.47
C VAL A 164 -2.63 -23.35 -5.15
N GLY A 165 -3.15 -22.13 -5.16
CA GLY A 165 -3.11 -21.18 -4.05
C GLY A 165 -1.88 -20.27 -4.10
N LEU A 166 -2.03 -19.05 -3.57
CA LEU A 166 -0.98 -18.02 -3.63
C LEU A 166 0.33 -18.46 -2.97
N GLN A 167 0.26 -19.07 -1.78
CA GLN A 167 1.47 -19.50 -1.06
C GLN A 167 2.22 -20.62 -1.79
N GLU A 168 1.54 -21.60 -2.38
CA GLU A 168 2.19 -22.65 -3.20
C GLU A 168 2.90 -22.06 -4.42
N ILE A 169 2.29 -21.04 -5.05
CA ILE A 169 2.90 -20.32 -6.18
C ILE A 169 4.18 -19.61 -5.73
N LEU A 170 4.13 -18.88 -4.61
CA LEU A 170 5.29 -18.20 -4.05
C LEU A 170 6.39 -19.20 -3.63
N ASP A 171 6.03 -20.35 -3.09
CA ASP A 171 6.96 -21.45 -2.78
C ASP A 171 7.61 -22.04 -4.06
N GLY A 172 6.90 -22.02 -5.18
CA GLY A 172 7.44 -22.29 -6.51
C GLY A 172 8.48 -21.25 -6.94
N PHE A 173 8.15 -19.95 -6.87
CA PHE A 173 9.08 -18.86 -7.21
C PHE A 173 10.33 -18.86 -6.32
N LYS A 174 10.17 -19.20 -5.04
CA LYS A 174 11.26 -19.38 -4.08
C LYS A 174 12.30 -20.41 -4.52
N LYS A 175 11.96 -21.37 -5.40
CA LYS A 175 12.94 -22.31 -5.97
C LYS A 175 13.97 -21.63 -6.87
N GLY A 176 13.64 -20.46 -7.43
CA GLY A 176 14.54 -19.61 -8.19
C GLY A 176 14.69 -19.95 -9.68
N ASN A 177 14.02 -20.99 -10.17
CA ASN A 177 14.09 -21.40 -11.57
C ASN A 177 13.13 -20.64 -12.48
N ASP A 178 12.05 -20.09 -11.93
CA ASP A 178 11.16 -19.18 -12.66
C ASP A 178 11.73 -17.76 -12.59
N VAL A 179 11.90 -17.15 -13.76
CA VAL A 179 12.53 -15.83 -13.92
C VAL A 179 11.53 -14.77 -14.35
N ARG A 180 10.26 -15.14 -14.55
CA ARG A 180 9.22 -14.18 -14.92
C ARG A 180 8.97 -13.22 -13.75
N PRO A 181 8.85 -11.91 -13.98
CA PRO A 181 8.33 -11.00 -12.96
C PRO A 181 6.90 -11.38 -12.58
N LEU A 182 6.56 -11.35 -11.30
CA LEU A 182 5.22 -11.70 -10.80
C LEU A 182 4.51 -10.46 -10.27
N ILE A 183 3.30 -10.21 -10.75
CA ILE A 183 2.37 -9.23 -10.18
C ILE A 183 1.17 -10.00 -9.65
N VAL A 184 0.84 -9.80 -8.39
CA VAL A 184 -0.37 -10.34 -7.75
C VAL A 184 -1.28 -9.17 -7.42
N ARG A 185 -2.49 -9.20 -7.97
CA ARG A 185 -3.54 -8.19 -7.80
C ARG A 185 -4.61 -8.70 -6.85
N PHE A 186 -4.77 -8.06 -5.71
CA PHE A 186 -5.89 -8.29 -4.80
C PHE A 186 -7.09 -7.43 -5.21
N VAL A 187 -8.25 -8.04 -5.33
CA VAL A 187 -9.49 -7.38 -5.73
C VAL A 187 -10.55 -7.61 -4.66
N GLY A 188 -10.94 -6.52 -3.98
CA GLY A 188 -11.84 -6.55 -2.83
C GLY A 188 -11.15 -7.05 -1.55
N GLN A 189 -11.98 -7.40 -0.56
CA GLN A 189 -11.52 -7.96 0.71
C GLN A 189 -11.15 -9.43 0.55
N ILE A 190 -9.97 -9.80 1.05
CA ILE A 190 -9.42 -11.16 1.03
C ILE A 190 -9.19 -11.59 2.47
N THR A 191 -9.96 -12.58 2.92
CA THR A 191 -9.73 -13.24 4.22
C THR A 191 -8.72 -14.39 4.07
N ASP A 192 -8.40 -15.08 5.16
CA ASP A 192 -7.44 -16.18 5.22
C ASP A 192 -7.44 -17.17 4.04
N PHE A 193 -6.23 -17.55 3.63
CA PHE A 193 -6.01 -18.61 2.64
C PHE A 193 -5.98 -19.98 3.31
N SER A 194 -6.30 -21.03 2.54
CA SER A 194 -6.17 -22.42 2.98
C SER A 194 -4.73 -22.83 3.31
N TYR A 195 -3.74 -22.18 2.70
CA TYR A 195 -2.34 -22.39 2.99
C TYR A 195 -1.63 -21.05 3.21
N MET A 196 -1.14 -20.89 4.44
CA MET A 196 -0.34 -19.75 4.92
C MET A 196 0.75 -20.29 5.83
N LEU A 197 1.84 -19.54 5.97
CA LEU A 197 2.94 -19.90 6.86
C LEU A 197 2.80 -19.10 8.16
N ASN A 198 2.21 -19.74 9.18
CA ASN A 198 1.91 -19.13 10.48
C ASN A 198 1.02 -17.88 10.35
N GLY A 199 -0.03 -17.94 9.53
CA GLY A 199 -0.93 -16.80 9.30
C GLY A 199 -0.39 -15.75 8.34
N ASP A 200 0.79 -15.96 7.75
CA ASP A 200 1.35 -15.06 6.73
C ASP A 200 1.28 -15.64 5.32
N ILE A 201 1.07 -14.76 4.34
CA ILE A 201 1.57 -14.96 2.98
C ILE A 201 3.03 -14.50 2.93
N VAL A 202 3.92 -15.42 2.57
CA VAL A 202 5.37 -15.22 2.64
C VAL A 202 6.00 -15.14 1.26
N ILE A 203 6.68 -14.03 1.02
CA ILE A 203 7.54 -13.78 -0.12
C ILE A 203 8.98 -14.11 0.26
N GLU A 204 9.58 -15.10 -0.41
CA GLU A 204 11.00 -15.44 -0.25
C GLU A 204 11.60 -15.77 -1.62
N ASN A 205 12.63 -15.04 -2.06
CA ASN A 205 13.29 -15.27 -3.36
C ASN A 205 14.82 -15.40 -3.24
N LYS A 206 15.35 -15.85 -2.10
CA LYS A 206 16.81 -15.98 -1.88
C LYS A 206 17.56 -16.80 -2.93
N ASN A 207 16.90 -17.79 -3.54
CA ASN A 207 17.52 -18.63 -4.59
C ASN A 207 17.55 -17.94 -5.96
N ASN A 208 16.88 -16.79 -6.10
CA ASN A 208 16.96 -15.90 -7.26
C ASN A 208 16.68 -14.45 -6.82
N ALA A 209 17.68 -13.80 -6.25
CA ALA A 209 17.59 -12.39 -5.81
C ALA A 209 17.45 -11.38 -6.98
N ASN A 210 17.38 -11.85 -8.22
CA ASN A 210 17.06 -11.05 -9.40
C ASN A 210 15.60 -11.23 -9.85
N SER A 211 14.79 -12.04 -9.14
CA SER A 211 13.34 -12.06 -9.39
C SER A 211 12.70 -10.79 -8.84
N TYR A 212 11.54 -10.47 -9.40
CA TYR A 212 10.78 -9.27 -9.09
C TYR A 212 9.34 -9.68 -8.78
N ILE A 213 8.85 -9.29 -7.61
CA ILE A 213 7.50 -9.62 -7.16
C ILE A 213 6.84 -8.34 -6.67
N THR A 214 5.64 -8.07 -7.18
CA THR A 214 4.74 -7.03 -6.68
C THR A 214 3.48 -7.67 -6.13
N LEU A 215 3.10 -7.31 -4.91
CA LEU A 215 1.73 -7.47 -4.44
C LEU A 215 1.05 -6.09 -4.49
N GLU A 216 -0.08 -5.99 -5.18
CA GLU A 216 -0.83 -4.75 -5.30
C GLU A 216 -2.33 -4.96 -5.09
N GLY A 217 -3.01 -3.96 -4.53
CA GLY A 217 -4.47 -3.92 -4.52
C GLY A 217 -5.03 -3.16 -5.71
N VAL A 218 -6.23 -3.55 -6.15
CA VAL A 218 -6.97 -2.91 -7.24
C VAL A 218 -8.06 -2.01 -6.67
N GLY A 219 -8.11 -0.75 -7.13
CA GLY A 219 -9.13 0.20 -6.69
C GLY A 219 -8.91 0.71 -5.27
N ASN A 220 -10.02 0.94 -4.57
CA ASN A 220 -10.07 1.55 -3.24
C ASN A 220 -10.65 0.63 -2.16
N ASP A 221 -10.74 -0.67 -2.44
CA ASP A 221 -11.41 -1.68 -1.61
C ASP A 221 -10.60 -2.98 -1.47
N ALA A 222 -9.33 -2.98 -1.87
CA ALA A 222 -8.43 -4.12 -1.71
C ALA A 222 -7.94 -4.22 -0.26
N VAL A 223 -8.38 -5.27 0.45
CA VAL A 223 -8.11 -5.45 1.88
C VAL A 223 -7.56 -6.84 2.16
N THR A 224 -6.51 -6.95 2.97
CA THR A 224 -6.06 -8.19 3.59
C THR A 224 -6.58 -8.23 5.04
N ASP A 225 -7.52 -9.13 5.31
CA ASP A 225 -8.25 -9.19 6.58
C ASP A 225 -7.97 -10.50 7.29
N GLY A 226 -7.35 -10.42 8.47
CA GLY A 226 -7.00 -11.58 9.30
C GLY A 226 -5.54 -12.02 9.20
N TRP A 227 -4.86 -11.77 8.09
CA TRP A 227 -3.54 -12.35 7.81
C TRP A 227 -2.45 -11.31 7.51
N GLY A 228 -1.19 -11.73 7.65
CA GLY A 228 -0.01 -10.87 7.47
C GLY A 228 0.72 -11.08 6.13
N ILE A 229 1.45 -10.07 5.66
CA ILE A 229 2.39 -10.20 4.55
C ILE A 229 3.80 -10.22 5.11
N ARG A 230 4.53 -11.32 4.91
CA ARG A 230 5.92 -11.42 5.35
C ARG A 230 6.88 -11.48 4.17
N ILE A 231 7.84 -10.56 4.17
CA ILE A 231 8.95 -10.54 3.22
C ILE A 231 10.19 -11.06 3.93
N LYS A 232 10.79 -12.12 3.39
CA LYS A 232 11.85 -12.87 4.06
C LYS A 232 12.94 -13.30 3.09
N ASN A 233 14.19 -13.00 3.42
CA ASN A 233 15.36 -13.29 2.57
C ASN A 233 15.09 -12.93 1.10
N ALA A 234 14.51 -11.76 0.85
CA ALA A 234 14.01 -11.40 -0.46
C ALA A 234 14.57 -10.09 -1.00
N ALA A 235 14.63 -9.97 -2.32
CA ALA A 235 15.06 -8.76 -3.01
C ALA A 235 14.10 -8.33 -4.12
N ASN A 236 14.09 -7.03 -4.42
CA ASN A 236 13.26 -6.38 -5.45
C ASN A 236 11.75 -6.60 -5.27
N ILE A 237 11.25 -6.32 -4.06
CA ILE A 237 9.84 -6.50 -3.71
C ILE A 237 9.12 -5.15 -3.67
N GLU A 238 7.90 -5.11 -4.18
CA GLU A 238 7.00 -3.96 -4.08
C GLU A 238 5.67 -4.41 -3.47
N ILE A 239 5.19 -3.70 -2.46
CA ILE A 239 3.86 -3.89 -1.88
C ILE A 239 3.14 -2.55 -1.96
N ARG A 240 1.95 -2.52 -2.58
CA ARG A 240 1.26 -1.24 -2.79
C ARG A 240 -0.26 -1.29 -2.80
N ASN A 241 -0.89 -0.18 -2.45
CA ASN A 241 -2.34 0.02 -2.59
C ASN A 241 -3.18 -1.08 -1.92
N ILE A 242 -2.75 -1.53 -0.74
CA ILE A 242 -3.42 -2.57 0.04
C ILE A 242 -3.77 -2.00 1.42
N ALA A 243 -5.00 -2.22 1.86
CA ALA A 243 -5.39 -2.04 3.25
C ALA A 243 -5.14 -3.32 4.05
N THR A 244 -4.63 -3.20 5.26
CA THR A 244 -4.43 -4.32 6.20
C THR A 244 -5.26 -4.11 7.46
N MET A 245 -5.94 -5.15 7.94
CA MET A 245 -6.73 -5.09 9.18
C MET A 245 -6.82 -6.45 9.87
N ASN A 246 -7.07 -6.43 11.18
CA ASN A 246 -7.29 -7.62 12.01
C ASN A 246 -6.19 -8.70 11.88
N CYS A 247 -4.96 -8.33 11.52
CA CYS A 247 -3.86 -9.29 11.37
C CYS A 247 -3.68 -10.07 12.68
N ASP A 248 -3.81 -11.40 12.61
CA ASP A 248 -3.64 -12.33 13.72
C ASP A 248 -2.49 -13.33 13.49
N SER A 249 -1.59 -13.00 12.55
CA SER A 249 -0.48 -13.86 12.17
C SER A 249 0.48 -14.12 13.33
N GLY A 250 1.20 -15.24 13.24
CA GLY A 250 2.14 -15.66 14.29
C GLY A 250 3.34 -14.72 14.45
N GLU A 251 3.70 -13.95 13.42
CA GLU A 251 4.69 -12.86 13.53
C GLU A 251 4.09 -11.56 14.07
N GLY A 252 2.76 -11.42 13.98
CA GLY A 252 1.98 -10.30 14.50
C GLY A 252 2.06 -9.01 13.67
N ASP A 253 2.96 -8.95 12.71
CA ASP A 253 3.17 -7.79 11.83
C ASP A 253 2.11 -7.77 10.71
N ASN A 254 1.41 -6.65 10.45
CA ASN A 254 0.53 -6.57 9.26
C ASN A 254 1.35 -6.77 7.98
N ILE A 255 2.47 -6.03 7.85
CA ILE A 255 3.49 -6.26 6.84
C ILE A 255 4.86 -6.30 7.54
N GLY A 256 5.49 -7.48 7.56
CA GLY A 256 6.78 -7.68 8.22
C GLY A 256 7.92 -7.93 7.23
N LEU A 257 8.97 -7.09 7.25
CA LEU A 257 10.22 -7.35 6.54
C LEU A 257 11.20 -7.99 7.52
N GLN A 258 11.48 -9.27 7.33
CA GLN A 258 12.30 -10.06 8.24
C GLN A 258 13.48 -10.72 7.51
N GLN A 259 14.56 -10.99 8.24
CA GLN A 259 15.62 -11.91 7.80
C GLN A 259 16.25 -11.55 6.42
N ASN A 260 17.01 -10.46 6.33
CA ASN A 260 17.89 -10.13 5.19
C ASN A 260 17.15 -9.83 3.87
N ASN A 261 16.31 -8.78 3.87
CA ASN A 261 15.72 -8.24 2.64
C ASN A 261 16.54 -7.08 2.05
N ASP A 262 16.44 -6.88 0.73
CA ASP A 262 17.28 -5.94 -0.03
C ASP A 262 16.47 -5.27 -1.17
N HIS A 263 16.39 -3.94 -1.19
CA HIS A 263 15.60 -3.18 -2.18
C HIS A 263 14.11 -3.56 -2.16
N VAL A 264 13.40 -3.07 -1.13
CA VAL A 264 11.95 -3.25 -0.97
C VAL A 264 11.25 -1.90 -0.88
N TRP A 265 10.10 -1.78 -1.52
CA TRP A 265 9.27 -0.59 -1.48
C TRP A 265 7.85 -0.94 -1.01
N VAL A 266 7.41 -0.34 0.11
CA VAL A 266 6.03 -0.47 0.61
C VAL A 266 5.39 0.90 0.56
N HIS A 267 4.34 1.07 -0.25
CA HIS A 267 3.77 2.39 -0.48
C HIS A 267 2.28 2.44 -0.78
N HIS A 268 1.65 3.56 -0.43
CA HIS A 268 0.21 3.75 -0.63
C HIS A 268 -0.63 2.65 0.03
N CYS A 269 -0.16 2.08 1.14
CA CYS A 269 -0.92 1.10 1.91
C CYS A 269 -1.63 1.77 3.08
N ASP A 270 -2.79 1.25 3.43
CA ASP A 270 -3.52 1.58 4.65
C ASP A 270 -3.27 0.52 5.72
N PHE A 271 -2.90 0.95 6.91
CA PHE A 271 -2.66 0.08 8.06
C PHE A 271 -3.67 0.41 9.14
N PHE A 272 -4.69 -0.42 9.29
CA PHE A 272 -5.61 -0.37 10.42
C PHE A 272 -5.03 -1.17 11.60
N TYR A 273 -5.65 -1.02 12.79
CA TYR A 273 -5.24 -1.78 13.97
C TYR A 273 -5.28 -3.30 13.71
N GLY A 274 -4.30 -4.01 14.28
CA GLY A 274 -4.21 -5.46 14.20
C GLY A 274 -5.11 -6.15 15.22
N HIS A 275 -5.16 -7.48 15.18
CA HIS A 275 -5.89 -8.27 16.18
C HIS A 275 -5.23 -8.09 17.57
N ALA A 276 -6.03 -7.96 18.62
CA ALA A 276 -5.51 -7.81 19.99
C ALA A 276 -4.62 -9.01 20.37
N GLY A 277 -3.38 -8.74 20.77
CA GLY A 277 -2.43 -9.74 21.26
C GLY A 277 -2.53 -9.98 22.77
N SER A 278 -1.65 -10.83 23.31
CA SER A 278 -1.65 -11.16 24.75
C SER A 278 -0.93 -10.13 25.62
N ASP A 279 0.00 -9.37 25.04
CA ASP A 279 0.78 -8.39 25.79
C ASP A 279 -0.02 -7.10 26.03
N GLY A 280 0.24 -6.43 27.16
CA GLY A 280 -0.49 -5.22 27.55
C GLY A 280 -0.34 -4.03 26.58
N ASP A 281 0.65 -4.06 25.69
CA ASP A 281 0.86 -3.07 24.64
C ASP A 281 0.36 -3.52 23.24
N GLN A 282 -0.31 -4.68 23.16
CA GLN A 282 -0.84 -5.29 21.93
C GLN A 282 -2.36 -5.15 21.78
N ALA A 283 -3.00 -4.23 22.51
CA ALA A 283 -4.45 -4.00 22.40
C ALA A 283 -4.91 -3.61 20.98
N LYS A 284 -4.00 -3.09 20.16
CA LYS A 284 -4.20 -2.66 18.76
C LYS A 284 -3.34 -3.47 17.76
N GLY A 285 -2.98 -4.70 18.11
CA GLY A 285 -2.04 -5.54 17.35
C GLY A 285 -0.58 -5.41 17.79
N ASP A 286 0.30 -6.21 17.16
CA ASP A 286 1.75 -6.03 17.28
C ASP A 286 2.26 -4.93 16.33
N GLY A 287 3.25 -5.19 15.46
CA GLY A 287 3.74 -4.22 14.48
C GLY A 287 2.78 -3.99 13.31
N ALA A 288 2.65 -2.76 12.82
CA ALA A 288 1.96 -2.54 11.54
C ALA A 288 2.89 -2.79 10.35
N LEU A 289 4.04 -2.12 10.33
CA LEU A 289 5.04 -2.23 9.27
C LEU A 289 6.45 -2.23 9.87
N ASP A 290 6.94 -3.42 10.16
CA ASP A 290 8.19 -3.66 10.85
C ASP A 290 9.31 -4.04 9.88
N VAL A 291 10.52 -3.55 10.15
CA VAL A 291 11.72 -3.83 9.36
C VAL A 291 12.82 -4.37 10.27
N LYS A 292 13.19 -5.62 10.05
CA LYS A 292 14.12 -6.40 10.86
C LYS A 292 15.16 -7.06 9.94
N GLY A 293 16.43 -6.74 10.14
CA GLY A 293 17.60 -7.26 9.43
C GLY A 293 17.61 -6.97 7.93
N SER A 294 17.10 -5.83 7.47
CA SER A 294 16.88 -5.54 6.04
C SER A 294 17.57 -4.24 5.62
N ARG A 295 17.73 -4.00 4.31
CA ARG A 295 18.47 -2.83 3.79
C ARG A 295 17.90 -2.29 2.49
N TYR A 296 18.18 -1.01 2.21
CA TYR A 296 17.69 -0.31 1.02
C TYR A 296 16.17 -0.39 0.93
N ILE A 297 15.50 0.13 1.96
CA ILE A 297 14.05 0.09 2.06
C ILE A 297 13.50 1.51 1.99
N THR A 298 12.41 1.68 1.25
CA THR A 298 11.60 2.90 1.23
C THR A 298 10.20 2.53 1.69
N LEU A 299 9.69 3.21 2.72
CA LEU A 299 8.32 3.10 3.19
C LEU A 299 7.66 4.48 3.00
N SER A 300 6.75 4.60 2.03
CA SER A 300 6.26 5.92 1.62
C SER A 300 4.80 6.04 1.26
N TYR A 301 4.20 7.21 1.51
CA TYR A 301 2.79 7.46 1.23
C TYR A 301 1.83 6.46 1.89
N ASN A 302 2.22 5.83 3.00
CA ASN A 302 1.36 4.91 3.73
C ASN A 302 0.54 5.67 4.78
N HIS A 303 -0.65 5.19 5.08
CA HIS A 303 -1.52 5.74 6.13
C HIS A 303 -1.67 4.73 7.25
N PHE A 304 -1.31 5.12 8.46
CA PHE A 304 -1.46 4.33 9.68
C PHE A 304 -2.64 4.87 10.48
N TRP A 305 -3.75 4.12 10.48
CA TRP A 305 -5.01 4.46 11.12
C TRP A 305 -5.08 3.84 12.52
N ASP A 306 -4.94 4.66 13.56
CA ASP A 306 -5.12 4.27 14.96
C ASP A 306 -4.27 3.05 15.39
N THR A 307 -3.11 2.85 14.77
CA THR A 307 -2.20 1.73 15.06
C THR A 307 -1.54 1.87 16.43
N GLY A 308 -1.30 0.76 17.13
CA GLY A 308 -0.58 0.78 18.42
C GLY A 308 0.94 0.93 18.24
N LYS A 309 1.54 0.07 17.40
CA LYS A 309 2.98 0.01 17.16
C LYS A 309 3.23 0.08 15.66
N SER A 310 3.48 1.28 15.13
CA SER A 310 3.46 1.48 13.67
C SER A 310 4.68 0.90 12.96
N ASN A 311 5.90 1.29 13.35
CA ASN A 311 7.12 0.91 12.66
C ASN A 311 8.27 0.65 13.64
N LEU A 312 8.57 -0.61 13.93
CA LEU A 312 9.86 -1.00 14.48
C LEU A 312 10.91 -1.07 13.37
N LEU A 313 12.06 -0.44 13.59
CA LEU A 313 13.23 -0.57 12.74
C LEU A 313 14.40 -1.10 13.58
N GLY A 314 14.73 -2.37 13.34
CA GLY A 314 15.82 -3.07 13.97
C GLY A 314 15.39 -3.91 15.18
N LEU A 315 15.77 -5.19 15.14
CA LEU A 315 15.66 -6.17 16.22
C LEU A 315 16.80 -7.20 16.10
N GLY A 316 17.91 -6.94 16.80
CA GLY A 316 19.06 -7.85 16.88
C GLY A 316 20.22 -7.59 15.91
N GLU A 317 20.19 -6.50 15.13
CA GLU A 317 21.33 -6.02 14.35
C GLU A 317 22.43 -5.43 15.23
N SER A 318 23.51 -4.97 14.61
CA SER A 318 24.62 -4.33 15.31
C SER A 318 25.23 -3.21 14.48
N LEU A 319 25.92 -2.28 15.15
CA LEU A 319 26.66 -1.17 14.54
C LEU A 319 27.77 -1.63 13.58
N SER A 320 28.13 -2.92 13.58
CA SER A 320 29.12 -3.46 12.64
C SER A 320 28.55 -3.76 11.25
N ASP A 321 27.23 -3.67 11.03
CA ASP A 321 26.66 -3.80 9.68
C ASP A 321 26.71 -2.44 8.94
N PRO A 322 27.55 -2.30 7.90
CA PRO A 322 27.77 -1.01 7.24
C PRO A 322 26.64 -0.59 6.28
N ARG A 323 25.51 -1.32 6.21
CA ARG A 323 24.53 -1.20 5.10
C ARG A 323 23.08 -1.07 5.56
N LEU A 324 22.82 -0.42 6.69
CA LEU A 324 21.49 -0.30 7.28
C LEU A 324 20.83 1.06 6.92
N TYR A 325 20.51 1.26 5.64
CA TYR A 325 19.90 2.49 5.09
C TYR A 325 18.41 2.33 4.81
N ILE A 326 17.59 3.21 5.40
CA ILE A 326 16.12 3.17 5.30
C ILE A 326 15.55 4.58 5.13
N THR A 327 14.48 4.69 4.34
CA THR A 327 13.74 5.94 4.14
C THR A 327 12.28 5.78 4.55
N TYR A 328 11.77 6.73 5.33
CA TYR A 328 10.34 6.92 5.60
C TYR A 328 9.93 8.30 5.06
N HIS A 329 9.01 8.36 4.09
CA HIS A 329 8.53 9.66 3.61
C HIS A 329 7.07 9.74 3.20
N HIS A 330 6.47 10.90 3.41
CA HIS A 330 5.07 11.19 3.06
C HIS A 330 4.06 10.21 3.67
N ASN A 331 4.44 9.51 4.74
CA ASN A 331 3.50 8.68 5.49
C ASN A 331 2.63 9.57 6.38
N TRP A 332 1.39 9.13 6.61
CA TRP A 332 0.47 9.75 7.56
C TRP A 332 0.25 8.81 8.74
N TYR A 333 0.64 9.26 9.92
CA TYR A 333 0.37 8.63 11.20
C TYR A 333 -0.83 9.32 11.85
N ASP A 334 -1.97 8.65 11.87
CA ASP A 334 -3.28 9.23 12.20
C ASP A 334 -3.85 8.60 13.47
N HIS A 335 -3.79 9.36 14.56
CA HIS A 335 -4.23 8.95 15.90
C HIS A 335 -3.59 7.65 16.42
N SER A 336 -2.41 7.31 15.90
CA SER A 336 -1.64 6.14 16.31
C SER A 336 -0.86 6.37 17.62
N ASP A 337 -0.44 5.29 18.28
CA ASP A 337 0.17 5.40 19.61
C ASP A 337 1.68 5.66 19.54
N SER A 338 2.47 4.79 18.87
CA SER A 338 3.94 4.80 18.98
C SER A 338 4.71 4.20 17.80
N ARG A 339 6.05 4.36 17.83
CA ARG A 339 7.02 3.80 16.87
C ARG A 339 6.89 4.40 15.47
N HIS A 340 7.20 5.68 15.30
CA HIS A 340 7.00 6.39 14.02
C HIS A 340 8.26 7.02 13.38
N PRO A 341 9.34 6.27 13.10
CA PRO A 341 9.64 4.90 13.53
C PRO A 341 10.35 4.86 14.89
N ARG A 342 10.45 3.67 15.49
CA ARG A 342 11.44 3.37 16.56
C ARG A 342 12.66 2.72 15.93
N VAL A 343 13.79 3.41 15.93
CA VAL A 343 15.01 3.01 15.23
C VAL A 343 16.09 2.55 16.21
N ARG A 344 16.64 1.37 15.96
CA ARG A 344 17.91 0.87 16.51
C ARG A 344 18.96 0.87 15.41
N TYR A 345 20.25 1.08 15.68
CA TYR A 345 21.43 0.89 14.80
C TYR A 345 21.49 1.56 13.40
N TYR A 346 20.35 1.84 12.75
CA TYR A 346 20.26 2.19 11.34
C TYR A 346 20.56 3.67 11.10
N SER A 347 21.03 3.97 9.89
CA SER A 347 21.05 5.33 9.33
C SER A 347 19.74 5.58 8.58
N THR A 348 18.88 6.41 9.14
CA THR A 348 17.49 6.54 8.69
C THR A 348 17.16 7.97 8.31
N HIS A 349 16.55 8.17 7.14
CA HIS A 349 15.98 9.46 6.73
C HIS A 349 14.47 9.41 6.89
N VAL A 350 13.93 10.27 7.74
CA VAL A 350 12.50 10.37 8.04
C VAL A 350 12.06 11.77 7.62
N TYR A 351 11.37 11.90 6.49
CA TYR A 351 11.06 13.21 5.94
C TYR A 351 9.65 13.39 5.37
N ASN A 352 9.12 14.61 5.46
CA ASN A 352 7.78 14.98 4.96
C ASN A 352 6.64 14.06 5.45
N ASN A 353 6.78 13.42 6.61
CA ASN A 353 5.69 12.63 7.18
C ASN A 353 4.76 13.54 8.00
N PHE A 354 3.48 13.18 8.06
CA PHE A 354 2.47 13.87 8.84
C PHE A 354 2.10 13.03 10.06
N TYR A 355 2.21 13.62 11.25
CA TYR A 355 1.92 13.01 12.53
C TYR A 355 0.76 13.77 13.16
N ASP A 356 -0.39 13.13 13.32
CA ASP A 356 -1.60 13.76 13.83
C ASP A 356 -2.17 13.00 15.02
N GLY A 357 -2.23 13.64 16.19
CA GLY A 357 -2.87 13.05 17.37
C GLY A 357 -2.10 11.86 17.99
N ILE A 358 -0.77 11.88 17.94
CA ILE A 358 0.05 10.76 18.40
C ILE A 358 0.07 10.64 19.93
N ALA A 359 -0.37 9.49 20.45
CA ALA A 359 -0.63 9.30 21.88
C ALA A 359 0.64 9.17 22.74
N LYS A 360 1.72 8.56 22.22
CA LYS A 360 2.97 8.34 22.96
C LYS A 360 4.12 9.14 22.38
N TYR A 361 4.65 8.77 21.22
CA TYR A 361 5.79 9.48 20.60
C TYR A 361 5.86 9.28 19.08
N GLY A 362 6.49 10.25 18.40
CA GLY A 362 6.78 10.21 16.98
C GLY A 362 8.06 9.42 16.66
N VAL A 363 9.12 10.12 16.26
CA VAL A 363 10.41 9.52 15.89
C VAL A 363 11.18 9.13 17.16
N GLY A 364 11.59 7.87 17.26
CA GLY A 364 12.35 7.35 18.40
C GLY A 364 13.71 6.81 17.98
N ALA A 365 14.79 7.17 18.68
CA ALA A 365 16.14 6.64 18.44
C ALA A 365 16.70 5.91 19.67
N THR A 366 17.15 4.69 19.47
CA THR A 366 17.80 3.83 20.48
C THR A 366 19.02 3.13 19.86
N GLU A 367 19.83 2.45 20.68
CA GLU A 367 20.88 1.53 20.26
C GLU A 367 21.80 2.08 19.16
N GLY A 368 22.32 3.30 19.34
CA GLY A 368 23.25 3.91 18.38
C GLY A 368 22.64 4.26 17.01
N ALA A 369 21.31 4.29 16.88
CA ALA A 369 20.64 4.76 15.67
C ALA A 369 21.07 6.18 15.28
N SER A 370 21.10 6.46 13.97
CA SER A 370 21.37 7.79 13.41
C SER A 370 20.19 8.20 12.55
N VAL A 371 19.36 9.10 13.07
CA VAL A 371 18.12 9.52 12.40
C VAL A 371 18.23 10.96 11.93
N PHE A 372 17.95 11.20 10.65
CA PHE A 372 17.72 12.54 10.13
C PHE A 372 16.22 12.76 9.94
N ALA A 373 15.63 13.58 10.80
CA ALA A 373 14.23 13.99 10.74
C ALA A 373 14.10 15.35 10.04
N GLU A 374 13.49 15.37 8.86
CA GLU A 374 13.49 16.55 7.99
C GLU A 374 12.08 16.91 7.48
N GLY A 375 11.64 18.16 7.62
CA GLY A 375 10.40 18.61 6.96
C GLY A 375 9.12 17.92 7.43
N ASN A 376 9.14 17.22 8.57
CA ASN A 376 7.96 16.54 9.09
C ASN A 376 7.00 17.52 9.76
N TYR A 377 5.72 17.19 9.76
CA TYR A 377 4.68 17.98 10.44
C TYR A 377 4.11 17.20 11.61
N PHE A 378 4.37 17.68 12.83
CA PHE A 378 3.86 17.10 14.07
C PHE A 378 2.73 17.94 14.64
N ARG A 379 1.50 17.45 14.54
CA ARG A 379 0.29 18.03 15.13
C ARG A 379 -0.18 17.19 16.30
N LYS A 380 -0.23 17.77 17.50
CA LYS A 380 -0.67 17.07 18.73
C LYS A 380 0.07 15.74 18.94
N CYS A 381 1.35 15.70 18.59
CA CYS A 381 2.22 14.57 18.87
C CYS A 381 2.82 14.75 20.26
N LYS A 382 2.46 13.90 21.22
CA LYS A 382 2.84 14.08 22.64
C LYS A 382 4.34 14.34 22.82
N TYR A 383 5.17 13.48 22.24
CA TYR A 383 6.61 13.67 22.12
C TYR A 383 7.04 13.50 20.65
N PRO A 384 7.26 14.59 19.89
CA PRO A 384 7.58 14.53 18.46
C PRO A 384 8.81 13.67 18.16
N MET A 385 9.82 13.78 19.01
CA MET A 385 11.07 13.05 18.92
C MET A 385 11.48 12.60 20.32
N LEU A 386 12.03 11.39 20.44
CA LEU A 386 12.62 10.87 21.67
C LEU A 386 13.93 10.16 21.37
N ILE A 387 14.91 10.36 22.25
CA ILE A 387 16.10 9.51 22.31
C ILE A 387 16.07 8.78 23.66
N SER A 388 16.35 7.47 23.62
CA SER A 388 16.35 6.62 24.82
C SER A 388 17.20 7.22 25.93
N LEU A 389 16.68 7.21 27.16
CA LEU A 389 17.39 7.56 28.39
C LEU A 389 17.92 9.01 28.47
N GLN A 390 17.38 9.93 27.67
CA GLN A 390 17.73 11.35 27.74
C GLN A 390 16.58 12.30 27.41
N GLY A 391 16.77 13.58 27.73
CA GLY A 391 15.85 14.65 27.31
C GLY A 391 14.45 14.48 27.88
N SER A 392 13.44 14.50 27.02
CA SER A 392 12.04 14.31 27.40
C SER A 392 11.77 12.93 27.96
N ASP A 393 12.51 11.90 27.53
CA ASP A 393 12.28 10.51 27.93
C ASP A 393 12.42 10.30 29.45
N ILE A 394 13.40 10.95 30.06
CA ILE A 394 13.69 10.85 31.50
C ILE A 394 13.17 12.02 32.33
N SER A 395 12.43 12.95 31.71
CA SER A 395 12.00 14.20 32.34
C SER A 395 11.08 14.01 33.55
N GLY A 396 10.40 12.86 33.67
CA GLY A 396 9.56 12.47 34.80
C GLY A 396 10.27 11.72 35.94
N GLY A 397 11.57 11.40 35.78
CA GLY A 397 12.40 10.68 36.77
C GLY A 397 12.78 9.24 36.40
N GLY A 398 14.08 8.95 36.45
CA GLY A 398 14.72 7.67 36.80
C GLY A 398 14.70 6.46 35.85
N GLY A 399 13.72 6.31 34.95
CA GLY A 399 13.54 5.04 34.23
C GLY A 399 13.36 5.08 32.71
N GLY A 400 13.19 6.26 32.11
CA GLY A 400 12.73 6.37 30.72
C GLY A 400 11.26 5.94 30.57
N THR A 401 10.52 6.57 29.66
CA THR A 401 9.14 6.20 29.29
C THR A 401 9.06 5.57 27.89
N PHE A 402 10.15 5.63 27.13
CA PHE A 402 10.30 5.15 25.78
C PHE A 402 10.97 3.76 25.73
N SER A 403 12.16 3.62 26.29
CA SER A 403 12.97 2.39 26.27
C SER A 403 14.01 2.40 27.40
N GLY A 404 14.47 1.20 27.80
CA GLY A 404 15.63 1.02 28.68
C GLY A 404 16.96 0.78 27.94
N GLU A 405 16.94 0.91 26.62
CA GLU A 405 18.07 0.71 25.71
C GLU A 405 19.01 1.92 25.70
N ASP A 406 20.23 1.74 25.21
CA ASP A 406 21.14 2.87 24.99
C ASP A 406 20.55 3.87 23.98
N GLY A 407 20.99 5.13 24.06
CA GLY A 407 20.55 6.18 23.15
C GLY A 407 21.11 6.05 21.73
N GLY A 408 20.39 6.60 20.76
CA GLY A 408 20.92 6.94 19.44
C GLY A 408 21.18 8.44 19.30
N ILE A 409 21.00 8.98 18.09
CA ILE A 409 21.00 10.41 17.82
C ILE A 409 19.91 10.77 16.80
N ILE A 410 19.26 11.90 17.03
CA ILE A 410 18.33 12.51 16.07
C ILE A 410 18.88 13.88 15.67
N LYS A 411 19.10 14.07 14.37
CA LYS A 411 19.30 15.38 13.75
C LYS A 411 17.96 15.85 13.19
N ALA A 412 17.55 17.06 13.51
CA ALA A 412 16.27 17.63 13.09
C ALA A 412 16.48 18.88 12.23
N PHE A 413 15.81 18.96 11.08
CA PHE A 413 15.83 20.12 10.19
C PHE A 413 14.43 20.46 9.68
N ASN A 414 14.04 21.74 9.74
CA ASN A 414 12.81 22.24 9.15
C ASN A 414 11.52 21.47 9.52
N ASN A 415 11.45 20.90 10.73
CA ASN A 415 10.23 20.22 11.20
C ASN A 415 9.26 21.23 11.80
N HIS A 416 7.96 21.06 11.54
CA HIS A 416 6.91 21.82 12.18
C HIS A 416 6.37 21.05 13.39
N ILE A 417 6.27 21.70 14.55
CA ILE A 417 5.76 21.09 15.78
C ILE A 417 4.69 22.01 16.39
N GLU A 418 3.47 21.51 16.53
CA GLU A 418 2.38 22.19 17.22
C GLU A 418 1.63 21.26 18.18
N GLY A 419 1.29 21.77 19.37
CA GLY A 419 0.50 21.01 20.36
C GLY A 419 1.22 19.82 21.01
N ALA A 420 2.55 19.74 20.92
CA ALA A 420 3.34 18.75 21.63
C ALA A 420 3.34 18.98 23.14
N GLN A 421 3.43 17.92 23.94
CA GLN A 421 3.59 18.04 25.39
C GLN A 421 5.01 18.52 25.74
N ARG A 422 6.01 17.98 25.06
CA ARG A 422 7.42 18.37 25.28
C ARG A 422 8.27 18.06 24.06
N PHE A 423 9.21 18.96 23.78
CA PHE A 423 10.33 18.76 22.86
C PHE A 423 11.49 19.61 23.37
N VAL A 424 12.67 19.01 23.52
CA VAL A 424 13.87 19.67 24.04
C VAL A 424 14.95 19.71 22.96
N PRO A 425 15.14 20.85 22.27
CA PRO A 425 16.25 21.03 21.36
C PRO A 425 17.59 21.05 22.11
N TYR A 426 18.65 20.51 21.48
CA TYR A 426 20.01 20.63 21.99
C TYR A 426 20.37 22.10 22.26
N GLY A 427 20.85 22.38 23.47
CA GLY A 427 21.33 23.71 23.88
C GLY A 427 20.26 24.79 24.04
N ASP A 428 18.97 24.43 24.02
CA ASP A 428 17.89 25.38 24.29
C ASP A 428 17.96 25.88 25.74
N ALA A 429 18.10 27.20 25.93
CA ALA A 429 18.22 27.85 27.22
C ALA A 429 16.93 27.76 28.08
N GLY A 430 15.79 27.42 27.47
CA GLY A 430 14.52 27.17 28.15
C GLY A 430 14.48 25.85 28.94
N PHE A 431 15.46 24.96 28.75
CA PHE A 431 15.52 23.66 29.41
C PHE A 431 16.84 23.45 30.16
N ALA A 432 16.74 23.01 31.42
CA ALA A 432 17.92 22.68 32.22
C ALA A 432 18.70 21.50 31.61
N ASN A 433 20.02 21.62 31.55
CA ASN A 433 20.93 20.61 31.01
C ASN A 433 20.66 20.20 29.55
N SER A 434 20.06 21.06 28.72
CA SER A 434 19.78 20.78 27.29
C SER A 434 21.01 20.49 26.43
N ASN A 435 22.22 20.72 26.94
CA ASN A 435 23.48 20.30 26.30
C ASN A 435 23.82 18.81 26.51
N THR A 436 23.16 18.15 27.45
CA THR A 436 23.36 16.72 27.78
C THR A 436 22.05 15.94 27.89
N GLN A 437 20.90 16.62 27.86
CA GLN A 437 19.56 16.08 28.00
C GLN A 437 18.64 16.73 26.97
N PHE A 438 18.57 16.15 25.77
CA PHE A 438 17.84 16.71 24.63
C PHE A 438 17.19 15.60 23.79
N ASP A 439 16.21 15.98 22.98
CA ASP A 439 15.45 15.06 22.10
C ASP A 439 16.00 15.05 20.67
N ALA A 440 16.61 16.16 20.22
CA ALA A 440 17.24 16.25 18.91
C ALA A 440 18.28 17.38 18.84
N TYR A 441 19.26 17.22 17.95
CA TYR A 441 20.12 18.29 17.49
C TYR A 441 19.45 19.02 16.32
N VAL A 442 18.92 20.22 16.58
CA VAL A 442 18.20 21.04 15.59
C VAL A 442 19.20 21.88 14.81
N VAL A 443 19.10 21.86 13.48
CA VAL A 443 19.95 22.62 12.55
C VAL A 443 19.20 23.64 11.71
#